data_AF-A0A415DQU7-F1
#
_entry.id   AF-A0A415DQU7-F1
#
_cell.length_a   1.000
_cell.length_b   1.000
_cell.length_c   1.000
_cell.angle_alpha   90.00
_cell.angle_beta   90.00
_cell.angle_gamma   90.00
#
_symmetry.space_group_name_H-M   'P 1'
#
loop_
_entity.id
_entity.type
_entity.pdbx_description
1 polymer ?
#
loop_
_entity_poly.entity_id
_entity_poly.type
_entity_poly.pdbx_seq_one_letter_code
_entity_poly.pdbx_strand_id
1 'polypeptide(L)'
;MKEELLEAIYGTVERLEQKVDELSASPKNTEAESTPVSVSVDTSKLEKAILAMAVKEGEAIDKLVRLREAICIFTDLTKKEASKDEQRSKLLFDTINQVKQELNATSKNVQDKLHAIDNAPLKKVVTHRFEPTSKYVLLFIGGLALSLVISIWGNLAQWREYQAWEVADLKYRALKMVLPSDDPNVRYIEKHFSVCRDEKVIDDVRNCVAAYEDSIRHHHEMVEMATYKDSIANKLLQESNRIIRAMKSSK
;
A
#
# COMPACT_ATOMS: atom_id res chain seq x y z
N MET A 1 15.74 24.33 -44.45
CA MET A 1 14.94 25.13 -43.48
C MET A 1 15.51 26.50 -43.12
N LYS A 2 16.75 26.66 -42.58
CA LYS A 2 17.27 28.01 -42.28
C LYS A 2 17.72 28.78 -43.52
N GLU A 3 18.29 28.09 -44.51
CA GLU A 3 18.77 28.72 -45.75
C GLU A 3 17.61 29.10 -46.70
N GLU A 4 16.59 28.25 -46.81
CA GLU A 4 15.38 28.52 -47.60
C GLU A 4 14.57 29.73 -47.09
N LEU A 5 14.59 29.99 -45.77
CA LEU A 5 13.94 31.17 -45.20
C LEU A 5 14.71 32.46 -45.54
N LEU A 6 16.04 32.40 -45.58
CA LEU A 6 16.87 33.54 -45.91
C LEU A 6 16.72 33.93 -47.39
N GLU A 7 16.66 32.93 -48.27
CA GLU A 7 16.44 33.11 -49.71
C GLU A 7 15.04 33.67 -50.02
N ALA A 8 14.01 33.20 -49.30
CA ALA A 8 12.67 33.75 -49.42
C ALA A 8 12.59 35.23 -48.97
N ILE A 9 13.27 35.58 -47.88
CA ILE A 9 13.31 36.97 -47.40
C ILE A 9 14.03 37.86 -48.41
N TYR A 10 15.21 37.44 -48.90
CA TYR A 10 15.98 38.24 -49.84
C TYR A 10 15.23 38.44 -51.18
N GLY A 11 14.59 37.40 -51.70
CA GLY A 11 13.79 37.49 -52.93
C GLY A 11 12.51 38.32 -52.81
N THR A 12 12.01 38.57 -51.59
CA THR A 12 10.90 39.52 -51.38
C THR A 12 11.35 40.97 -51.31
N VAL A 13 12.56 41.22 -50.79
CA VAL A 13 13.15 42.57 -50.72
C VAL A 13 13.52 43.06 -52.13
N GLU A 14 14.15 42.22 -52.94
CA GLU A 14 14.53 42.56 -54.32
C GLU A 14 13.30 42.89 -55.20
N ARG A 15 12.18 42.19 -54.97
CA ARG A 15 10.92 42.43 -55.68
C ARG A 15 10.20 43.72 -55.25
N LEU A 16 10.45 44.17 -54.01
CA LEU A 16 9.98 45.46 -53.51
C LEU A 16 10.82 46.60 -54.07
N GLU A 17 12.13 46.43 -54.16
CA GLU A 17 13.06 47.41 -54.74
C GLU A 17 12.74 47.66 -56.23
N GLN A 18 12.53 46.59 -57.00
CA GLN A 18 12.16 46.69 -58.41
C GLN A 18 10.81 47.43 -58.62
N LYS A 19 9.83 47.24 -57.72
CA LYS A 19 8.54 47.95 -57.79
C LYS A 19 8.65 49.43 -57.40
N VAL A 20 9.59 49.80 -56.55
CA VAL A 20 9.85 51.21 -56.20
C VAL A 20 10.53 51.92 -57.36
N ASP A 21 11.45 51.27 -58.06
CA ASP A 21 12.10 51.83 -59.26
C ASP A 21 11.12 51.98 -60.43
N GLU A 22 10.21 51.02 -60.63
CA GLU A 22 9.12 51.13 -61.62
C GLU A 22 8.12 52.25 -61.29
N LEU A 23 7.87 52.56 -60.01
CA LEU A 23 7.02 53.68 -59.59
C LEU A 23 7.72 55.05 -59.70
N SER A 24 9.05 55.07 -59.64
CA SER A 24 9.87 56.27 -59.82
C SER A 24 9.96 56.70 -61.28
N ALA A 25 9.81 55.76 -62.22
CA ALA A 25 9.79 56.02 -63.65
C ALA A 25 8.36 56.05 -64.22
N SER A 26 7.66 57.19 -64.10
CA SER A 26 6.36 57.42 -64.78
C SER A 26 6.31 58.81 -65.45
N PRO A 27 5.63 58.97 -66.61
CA PRO A 27 6.06 59.85 -67.69
C PRO A 27 5.49 61.28 -67.63
N LYS A 28 6.31 62.21 -68.13
CA LYS A 28 6.03 63.63 -68.28
C LYS A 28 5.38 63.87 -69.66
N ASN A 29 4.09 64.23 -69.70
CA ASN A 29 3.39 64.75 -70.89
C ASN A 29 3.13 66.26 -70.67
N THR A 30 3.81 67.17 -71.38
CA THR A 30 3.47 67.80 -72.68
C THR A 30 2.46 68.95 -72.58
N GLU A 31 3.02 70.14 -72.34
CA GLU A 31 2.85 71.42 -73.06
C GLU A 31 1.57 71.64 -73.90
N ALA A 32 0.79 72.68 -73.57
CA ALA A 32 0.00 73.47 -74.52
C ALA A 32 -0.38 74.84 -73.92
N GLU A 33 0.16 75.88 -74.55
CA GLU A 33 -0.08 77.31 -74.37
C GLU A 33 -1.42 77.75 -75.00
N SER A 34 -2.26 78.54 -74.31
CA SER A 34 -3.09 79.61 -74.91
C SER A 34 -3.96 80.38 -73.88
N THR A 35 -3.64 81.66 -73.73
CA THR A 35 -4.45 82.90 -73.55
C THR A 35 -5.98 82.82 -73.21
N PRO A 36 -6.54 83.74 -72.39
CA PRO A 36 -7.87 83.59 -71.78
C PRO A 36 -9.01 84.29 -72.54
N VAL A 37 -10.23 83.71 -72.54
CA VAL A 37 -11.52 84.43 -72.73
C VAL A 37 -12.66 83.74 -71.96
N SER A 38 -13.49 84.59 -71.34
CA SER A 38 -14.65 84.39 -70.46
C SER A 38 -15.94 83.85 -71.10
N VAL A 39 -16.72 83.01 -70.38
CA VAL A 39 -18.19 82.84 -70.56
C VAL A 39 -18.88 82.62 -69.20
N SER A 40 -19.99 83.32 -68.96
CA SER A 40 -20.75 83.46 -67.71
C SER A 40 -21.56 82.24 -67.27
N VAL A 41 -21.58 81.93 -65.97
CA VAL A 41 -22.41 80.87 -65.34
C VAL A 41 -23.49 81.49 -64.44
N ASP A 42 -24.73 81.01 -64.60
CA ASP A 42 -25.94 81.40 -63.84
C ASP A 42 -25.74 81.31 -62.32
N THR A 43 -25.76 82.46 -61.67
CA THR A 43 -25.41 82.67 -60.25
C THR A 43 -26.38 82.01 -59.26
N SER A 44 -27.66 81.84 -59.61
CA SER A 44 -28.71 81.39 -58.66
C SER A 44 -28.72 79.88 -58.37
N LYS A 45 -28.36 79.03 -59.35
CA LYS A 45 -28.17 77.59 -59.15
C LYS A 45 -26.85 77.30 -58.42
N LEU A 46 -25.85 78.12 -58.69
CA LEU A 46 -24.55 78.06 -58.04
C LEU A 46 -24.68 78.35 -56.54
N GLU A 47 -25.40 79.39 -56.13
CA GLU A 47 -25.59 79.75 -54.72
C GLU A 47 -26.28 78.65 -53.89
N LYS A 48 -27.34 78.00 -54.42
CA LYS A 48 -27.99 76.88 -53.71
C LYS A 48 -27.10 75.64 -53.61
N ALA A 49 -26.31 75.36 -54.65
CA ALA A 49 -25.34 74.26 -54.62
C ALA A 49 -24.21 74.54 -53.63
N ILE A 50 -23.72 75.79 -53.56
CA ILE A 50 -22.70 76.23 -52.60
C ILE A 50 -23.21 76.06 -51.16
N LEU A 51 -24.44 76.46 -50.86
CA LEU A 51 -25.00 76.30 -49.51
C LEU A 51 -25.17 74.83 -49.11
N ALA A 52 -25.67 73.97 -50.02
CA ALA A 52 -25.80 72.54 -49.75
C ALA A 52 -24.43 71.85 -49.59
N MET A 53 -23.40 72.33 -50.30
CA MET A 53 -22.03 71.84 -50.19
C MET A 53 -21.38 72.28 -48.88
N ALA A 54 -21.58 73.53 -48.45
CA ALA A 54 -21.10 74.03 -47.17
C ALA A 54 -21.71 73.29 -45.96
N VAL A 55 -22.99 72.91 -46.03
CA VAL A 55 -23.63 72.10 -44.97
C VAL A 55 -23.04 70.68 -44.91
N LYS A 56 -22.80 70.05 -46.07
CA LYS A 56 -22.16 68.72 -46.13
C LYS A 56 -20.69 68.76 -45.70
N GLU A 57 -19.98 69.84 -46.03
CA GLU A 57 -18.61 70.07 -45.60
C GLU A 57 -18.54 70.26 -44.08
N GLY A 58 -19.47 71.00 -43.48
CA GLY A 58 -19.61 71.12 -42.03
C GLY A 58 -19.88 69.79 -41.32
N GLU A 59 -20.75 68.92 -41.88
CA GLU A 59 -21.01 67.58 -41.34
C GLU A 59 -19.80 66.64 -41.49
N ALA A 60 -19.04 66.75 -42.57
CA ALA A 60 -17.81 66.00 -42.78
C ALA A 60 -16.70 66.45 -41.81
N ILE A 61 -16.58 67.76 -41.55
CA ILE A 61 -15.65 68.32 -40.57
C ILE A 61 -16.02 67.83 -39.15
N ASP A 62 -17.29 67.84 -38.78
CA ASP A 62 -17.75 67.32 -37.48
C ASP A 62 -17.43 65.82 -37.30
N LYS A 63 -17.62 64.99 -38.33
CA LYS A 63 -17.24 63.57 -38.32
C LYS A 63 -15.72 63.37 -38.21
N LEU A 64 -14.93 64.20 -38.89
CA LEU A 64 -13.46 64.17 -38.80
C LEU A 64 -12.97 64.55 -37.39
N VAL A 65 -13.62 65.52 -36.74
CA VAL A 65 -13.31 65.90 -35.36
C VAL A 65 -13.61 64.75 -34.39
N ARG A 66 -14.79 64.11 -34.50
CA ARG A 66 -15.15 62.95 -33.68
C ARG A 66 -14.21 61.75 -33.93
N LEU A 67 -13.81 61.53 -35.17
CA LEU A 67 -12.85 60.47 -35.53
C LEU A 67 -11.47 60.73 -34.90
N ARG A 68 -11.00 61.98 -34.93
CA ARG A 68 -9.75 62.39 -34.29
C ARG A 68 -9.80 62.19 -32.77
N GLU A 69 -10.91 62.52 -32.14
CA GLU A 69 -11.10 62.31 -30.70
C GLU A 69 -11.11 60.81 -30.35
N ALA A 70 -11.80 59.98 -31.13
CA ALA A 70 -11.78 58.53 -30.97
C ALA A 70 -10.37 57.91 -31.15
N ILE A 71 -9.61 58.38 -32.15
CA ILE A 71 -8.22 57.95 -32.37
C ILE A 71 -7.33 58.37 -31.19
N CYS A 72 -7.54 59.56 -30.62
CA CYS A 72 -6.80 60.03 -29.46
C CYS A 72 -7.06 59.15 -28.23
N ILE A 73 -8.34 58.84 -27.95
CA ILE A 73 -8.73 57.94 -26.85
C ILE A 73 -8.14 56.54 -27.06
N PHE A 74 -8.20 56.00 -28.28
CA PHE A 74 -7.62 54.70 -28.59
C PHE A 74 -6.11 54.69 -28.37
N THR A 75 -5.41 55.74 -28.81
CA THR A 75 -3.96 55.88 -28.63
C THR A 75 -3.57 55.94 -27.15
N ASP A 76 -4.32 56.67 -26.33
CA ASP A 76 -4.08 56.75 -24.89
C ASP A 76 -4.37 55.43 -24.17
N LEU A 77 -5.40 54.69 -24.59
CA LEU A 77 -5.69 53.35 -24.08
C LEU A 77 -4.58 52.36 -24.43
N THR A 78 -4.08 52.38 -25.68
CA THR A 78 -2.95 51.52 -26.09
C THR A 78 -1.68 51.84 -25.30
N LYS A 79 -1.36 53.11 -25.05
CA LYS A 79 -0.22 53.51 -24.21
C LYS A 79 -0.37 53.05 -22.76
N LYS A 80 -1.58 53.14 -22.21
CA LYS A 80 -1.87 52.66 -20.84
C LYS A 80 -1.76 51.14 -20.72
N GLU A 81 -2.18 50.39 -21.74
CA GLU A 81 -2.04 48.94 -21.77
C GLU A 81 -0.58 48.50 -21.92
N ALA A 82 0.17 49.12 -22.83
CA ALA A 82 1.60 48.84 -23.02
C ALA A 82 2.42 49.12 -21.75
N SER A 83 2.18 50.24 -21.07
CA SER A 83 2.85 50.57 -19.81
C SER A 83 2.47 49.62 -18.66
N LYS A 84 1.20 49.17 -18.60
CA LYS A 84 0.75 48.19 -17.61
C LYS A 84 1.39 46.82 -17.83
N ASP A 85 1.52 46.39 -19.08
CA ASP A 85 2.16 45.13 -19.42
C ASP A 85 3.69 45.19 -19.20
N GLU A 86 4.34 46.32 -19.46
CA GLU A 86 5.74 46.52 -19.08
C GLU A 86 5.93 46.44 -17.55
N GLN A 87 5.03 47.06 -16.78
CA GLN A 87 5.08 46.99 -15.32
C GLN A 87 4.84 45.57 -14.79
N ARG A 88 3.91 44.83 -15.39
CA ARG A 88 3.69 43.40 -15.08
C ARG A 88 4.91 42.57 -15.43
N SER A 89 5.54 42.82 -16.58
CA SER A 89 6.76 42.12 -16.99
C SER A 89 7.91 42.37 -16.01
N LYS A 90 8.07 43.60 -15.51
CA LYS A 90 9.06 43.92 -14.48
C LYS A 90 8.79 43.18 -13.17
N LEU A 91 7.54 43.19 -12.70
CA LEU A 91 7.14 42.48 -11.48
C LEU A 91 7.35 40.97 -11.60
N LEU A 92 7.00 40.38 -12.75
CA LEU A 92 7.25 38.96 -13.02
C LEU A 92 8.75 38.63 -13.04
N PHE A 93 9.57 39.50 -13.64
CA PHE A 93 11.03 39.32 -13.66
C PHE A 93 11.64 39.39 -12.27
N ASP A 94 11.20 40.33 -11.44
CA ASP A 94 11.64 40.45 -10.05
C ASP A 94 11.22 39.22 -9.22
N THR A 95 10.00 38.74 -9.42
CA THR A 95 9.49 37.52 -8.77
C THR A 95 10.30 36.28 -9.19
N ILE A 96 10.63 36.14 -10.47
CA ILE A 96 11.46 35.04 -10.98
C ILE A 96 12.87 35.10 -10.37
N ASN A 97 13.46 36.29 -10.28
CA ASN A 97 14.78 36.45 -9.65
C ASN A 97 14.74 36.11 -8.15
N GLN A 98 13.68 36.51 -7.44
CA GLN A 98 13.48 36.14 -6.04
C GLN A 98 13.36 34.62 -5.88
N VAL A 99 12.51 33.95 -6.66
CA VAL A 99 12.36 32.48 -6.61
C VAL A 99 13.67 31.77 -6.95
N LYS A 100 14.42 32.28 -7.94
CA LYS A 100 15.74 31.74 -8.29
C LYS A 100 16.72 31.88 -7.13
N GLN A 101 16.70 33.00 -6.41
CA GLN A 101 17.55 33.22 -5.23
C GLN A 101 17.16 32.30 -4.08
N GLU A 102 15.86 32.13 -3.81
CA GLU A 102 15.35 31.21 -2.78
C GLU A 102 15.69 29.75 -3.11
N LEU A 103 15.55 29.32 -4.37
CA LEU A 103 15.96 28.00 -4.81
C LEU A 103 17.47 27.78 -4.65
N ASN A 104 18.29 28.77 -4.99
CA ASN A 104 19.74 28.68 -4.80
C ASN A 104 20.12 28.61 -3.31
N ALA A 105 19.44 29.37 -2.44
CA ALA A 105 19.65 29.33 -0.99
C ALA A 105 19.22 27.97 -0.40
N THR A 106 18.06 27.45 -0.78
CA THR A 106 17.58 26.12 -0.35
C THR A 106 18.49 25.01 -0.90
N SER A 107 18.91 25.11 -2.16
CA SER A 107 19.84 24.14 -2.76
C SER A 107 21.18 24.12 -2.03
N LYS A 108 21.72 25.29 -1.68
CA LYS A 108 22.96 25.38 -0.91
C LYS A 108 22.78 24.82 0.50
N ASN A 109 21.67 25.10 1.18
CA ASN A 109 21.37 24.53 2.50
C ASN A 109 21.24 23.00 2.44
N VAL A 110 20.58 22.45 1.41
CA VAL A 110 20.48 20.99 1.21
C VAL A 110 21.86 20.40 0.91
N GLN A 111 22.68 21.05 0.10
CA GLN A 111 24.04 20.61 -0.20
C GLN A 111 24.94 20.67 1.03
N ASP A 112 24.87 21.74 1.82
CA ASP A 112 25.62 21.90 3.07
C ASP A 112 25.18 20.86 4.11
N LYS A 113 23.88 20.55 4.19
CA LYS A 113 23.36 19.45 5.03
C LYS A 113 23.80 18.08 4.55
N LEU A 114 23.81 17.84 3.24
CA LEU A 114 24.29 16.59 2.67
C LEU A 114 25.79 16.43 2.96
N HIS A 115 26.57 17.49 2.78
CA HIS A 115 27.99 17.51 3.11
C HIS A 115 28.23 17.36 4.62
N ALA A 116 27.37 17.92 5.48
CA ALA A 116 27.43 17.72 6.92
C ALA A 116 27.05 16.30 7.34
N ILE A 117 26.14 15.63 6.62
CA ILE A 117 25.80 14.22 6.84
C ILE A 117 26.94 13.32 6.37
N ASP A 118 27.57 13.64 5.23
CA ASP A 118 28.71 12.89 4.69
C ASP A 118 29.97 13.03 5.58
N ASN A 119 30.18 14.21 6.16
CA ASN A 119 31.27 14.47 7.11
C ASN A 119 30.90 14.23 8.58
N ALA A 120 29.65 13.89 8.89
CA ALA A 120 29.30 13.42 10.21
C ALA A 120 30.05 12.09 10.44
N PRO A 121 30.75 11.90 11.57
CA PRO A 121 31.46 10.66 11.84
C PRO A 121 30.45 9.52 11.76
N LEU A 122 30.58 8.72 10.70
CA LEU A 122 29.74 7.59 10.33
C LEU A 122 29.22 6.96 11.61
N LYS A 123 27.95 7.27 11.98
CA LYS A 123 27.33 6.91 13.25
C LYS A 123 27.66 5.45 13.44
N LYS A 124 28.63 5.13 14.33
CA LYS A 124 29.32 3.84 14.39
C LYS A 124 28.25 2.78 14.32
N VAL A 125 28.01 2.27 13.12
CA VAL A 125 27.17 1.11 12.94
C VAL A 125 28.08 0.09 13.57
N VAL A 126 27.76 -0.26 14.81
CA VAL A 126 28.31 -1.45 15.45
C VAL A 126 27.67 -2.61 14.70
N THR A 127 28.03 -2.74 13.42
CA THR A 127 28.02 -4.00 12.71
C THR A 127 28.94 -4.86 13.55
N HIS A 128 28.36 -5.58 14.50
CA HIS A 128 28.94 -6.82 14.97
C HIS A 128 29.06 -7.69 13.73
N ARG A 129 30.14 -7.53 12.97
CA ARG A 129 30.61 -8.56 12.07
C ARG A 129 30.85 -9.74 12.99
N PHE A 130 29.90 -10.65 13.03
CA PHE A 130 30.13 -11.97 13.57
C PHE A 130 31.16 -12.60 12.64
N GLU A 131 32.44 -12.48 12.99
CA GLU A 131 33.45 -13.34 12.40
C GLU A 131 33.05 -14.78 12.75
N PRO A 132 32.70 -15.62 11.76
CA PRO A 132 32.29 -16.99 12.01
C PRO A 132 33.43 -17.84 12.62
N THR A 133 34.65 -17.28 12.69
CA THR A 133 35.85 -17.84 13.32
C THR A 133 36.12 -17.32 14.74
N SER A 134 35.28 -16.45 15.30
CA SER A 134 35.44 -15.99 16.68
C SER A 134 35.25 -17.15 17.65
N LYS A 135 36.20 -17.32 18.59
CA LYS A 135 36.22 -18.41 19.59
C LYS A 135 34.89 -18.53 20.34
N TYR A 136 34.24 -17.40 20.64
CA TYR A 136 32.96 -17.38 21.35
C TYR A 136 31.79 -17.89 20.51
N VAL A 137 31.78 -17.63 19.20
CA VAL A 137 30.73 -18.12 18.28
C VAL A 137 30.86 -19.63 18.09
N LEU A 138 32.09 -20.14 17.95
CA LEU A 138 32.35 -21.59 17.90
C LEU A 138 31.98 -22.29 19.22
N LEU A 139 32.31 -21.70 20.37
CA LEU A 139 31.86 -22.21 21.67
C LEU A 139 30.35 -22.17 21.82
N PHE A 140 29.68 -21.14 21.31
CA PHE A 140 28.22 -21.04 21.33
C PHE A 140 27.56 -22.10 20.44
N ILE A 141 28.06 -22.30 19.22
CA ILE A 141 27.59 -23.36 18.32
C ILE A 141 27.83 -24.74 18.93
N GLY A 142 29.01 -24.97 19.53
CA GLY A 142 29.32 -26.20 20.26
C GLY A 142 28.42 -26.41 21.47
N GLY A 143 28.13 -25.36 22.23
CA GLY A 143 27.20 -25.39 23.36
C GLY A 143 25.76 -25.68 22.94
N LEU A 144 25.31 -25.11 21.82
CA LEU A 144 24.00 -25.42 21.24
C LEU A 144 23.92 -26.86 20.71
N ALA A 145 24.97 -27.36 20.06
CA ALA A 145 25.00 -28.75 19.63
C ALA A 145 24.99 -29.71 20.83
N LEU A 146 25.76 -29.41 21.88
CA LEU A 146 25.80 -30.21 23.10
C LEU A 146 24.45 -30.16 23.84
N SER A 147 23.79 -29.00 23.91
CA SER A 147 22.47 -28.90 24.53
C SER A 147 21.41 -29.70 23.75
N LEU A 148 21.48 -29.71 22.41
CA LEU A 148 20.64 -30.58 21.59
C LEU A 148 20.86 -32.06 21.88
N VAL A 149 22.13 -32.50 21.96
CA VAL A 149 22.47 -33.90 22.27
C VAL A 149 21.97 -34.28 23.65
N ILE A 150 22.18 -33.44 24.66
CA ILE A 150 21.68 -33.68 26.02
C ILE A 150 20.15 -33.70 26.05
N SER A 151 19.48 -32.83 25.27
CA SER A 151 18.02 -32.81 25.19
C SER A 151 17.46 -34.10 24.58
N ILE A 152 18.05 -34.57 23.48
CA ILE A 152 17.66 -35.82 22.83
C ILE A 152 17.96 -37.02 23.75
N TRP A 153 19.14 -37.05 24.37
CA TRP A 153 19.52 -38.10 25.31
C TRP A 153 18.62 -38.14 26.54
N GLY A 154 18.31 -36.98 27.13
CA GLY A 154 17.41 -36.87 28.28
C GLY A 154 16.00 -37.36 27.94
N ASN A 155 15.48 -36.99 26.77
CA ASN A 155 14.18 -37.47 26.30
C ASN A 155 14.19 -38.99 26.06
N LEU A 156 15.23 -39.53 25.43
CA LEU A 156 15.40 -40.98 25.23
C LEU A 156 15.56 -41.76 26.54
N ALA A 157 16.30 -41.21 27.51
CA ALA A 157 16.47 -41.80 28.84
C ALA A 157 15.15 -41.82 29.60
N GLN A 158 14.42 -40.70 29.59
CA GLN A 158 13.09 -40.59 30.21
C GLN A 158 12.09 -41.55 29.56
N TRP A 159 12.10 -41.68 28.22
CA TRP A 159 11.27 -42.65 27.53
C TRP A 159 11.61 -44.09 27.94
N ARG A 160 12.90 -44.43 28.08
CA ARG A 160 13.32 -45.75 28.56
C ARG A 160 12.89 -46.02 30.00
N GLU A 161 12.97 -45.03 30.88
CA GLU A 161 12.46 -45.16 32.25
C GLU A 161 10.96 -45.38 32.25
N TYR A 162 10.20 -44.60 31.48
CA TYR A 162 8.75 -44.72 31.39
C TYR A 162 8.32 -46.13 30.93
N GLN A 163 9.02 -46.66 29.92
CA GLN A 163 8.80 -48.03 29.45
C GLN A 163 9.15 -49.07 30.52
N ALA A 164 10.19 -48.85 31.32
CA ALA A 164 10.53 -49.75 32.43
C ALA A 164 9.47 -49.74 33.55
N TRP A 165 8.92 -48.57 33.88
CA TRP A 165 7.82 -48.44 34.84
C TRP A 165 6.56 -49.15 34.35
N GLU A 166 6.20 -48.97 33.08
CA GLU A 166 5.02 -49.61 32.48
C GLU A 166 5.13 -51.14 32.50
N VAL A 167 6.30 -51.69 32.18
CA VAL A 167 6.56 -53.13 32.19
C VAL A 167 6.53 -53.70 33.62
N ALA A 168 7.09 -52.98 34.59
CA ALA A 168 7.06 -53.40 36.00
C ALA A 168 5.64 -53.37 36.58
N ASP A 169 4.86 -52.35 36.23
CA ASP A 169 3.46 -52.23 36.60
C ASP A 169 2.59 -53.33 35.96
N LEU A 170 2.80 -53.60 34.66
CA LEU A 170 2.13 -54.71 33.98
C LEU A 170 2.50 -56.06 34.60
N LYS A 171 3.78 -56.28 34.95
CA LYS A 171 4.22 -57.49 35.67
C LYS A 171 3.49 -57.63 37.01
N TYR A 172 3.34 -56.55 37.77
CA TYR A 172 2.62 -56.57 39.04
C TYR A 172 1.12 -56.89 38.88
N ARG A 173 0.46 -56.26 37.90
CA ARG A 173 -0.96 -56.51 37.59
C ARG A 173 -1.19 -57.93 37.08
N ALA A 174 -0.33 -58.43 36.20
CA ALA A 174 -0.39 -59.80 35.69
C ALA A 174 -0.22 -60.84 36.81
N LEU A 175 0.72 -60.60 37.74
CA LEU A 175 0.87 -61.47 38.92
C LEU A 175 -0.41 -61.48 39.77
N LYS A 176 -1.03 -60.31 40.01
CA LYS A 176 -2.28 -60.21 40.77
C LYS A 176 -3.45 -60.98 40.14
N MET A 177 -3.47 -61.12 38.81
CA MET A 177 -4.45 -61.95 38.10
C MET A 177 -4.21 -63.46 38.31
N VAL A 178 -2.96 -63.89 38.48
CA VAL A 178 -2.56 -65.30 38.42
C VAL A 178 -2.48 -66.01 39.78
N LEU A 179 -2.53 -65.30 40.92
CA LEU A 179 -2.18 -65.91 42.21
C LEU A 179 -3.10 -67.08 42.62
N PRO A 180 -2.52 -68.29 42.80
CA PRO A 180 -1.53 -68.58 43.84
C PRO A 180 -0.06 -68.59 43.39
N SER A 181 0.86 -68.26 44.30
CA SER A 181 2.31 -68.15 44.03
C SER A 181 3.01 -69.43 43.55
N ASP A 182 2.41 -70.61 43.74
CA ASP A 182 2.93 -71.91 43.25
C ASP A 182 2.41 -72.28 41.85
N ASP A 183 1.67 -71.38 41.18
CA ASP A 183 1.11 -71.63 39.86
C ASP A 183 2.20 -71.56 38.76
N PRO A 184 2.30 -72.55 37.85
CA PRO A 184 3.22 -72.54 36.70
C PRO A 184 3.20 -71.24 35.88
N ASN A 185 2.06 -70.54 35.86
CA ASN A 185 1.87 -69.27 35.15
C ASN A 185 2.71 -68.12 35.74
N VAL A 186 2.97 -68.11 37.06
CA VAL A 186 3.86 -67.12 37.70
C VAL A 186 5.29 -67.26 37.18
N ARG A 187 5.77 -68.51 37.11
CA ARG A 187 7.10 -68.84 36.60
C ARG A 187 7.23 -68.53 35.10
N TYR A 188 6.15 -68.69 34.34
CA TYR A 188 6.08 -68.32 32.93
C TYR A 188 6.21 -66.81 32.73
N ILE A 189 5.43 -66.00 33.48
CA ILE A 189 5.51 -64.53 33.43
C ILE A 189 6.89 -64.04 33.84
N GLU A 190 7.47 -64.58 34.92
CA GLU A 190 8.79 -64.17 35.37
C GLU A 190 9.88 -64.42 34.32
N LYS A 191 9.86 -65.59 33.66
CA LYS A 191 10.83 -65.96 32.62
C LYS A 191 10.74 -65.04 31.40
N HIS A 192 9.52 -64.71 30.95
CA HIS A 192 9.30 -63.90 29.75
C HIS A 192 9.43 -62.38 29.99
N PHE A 193 9.32 -61.91 31.24
CA PHE A 193 9.54 -60.50 31.58
C PHE A 193 10.99 -60.17 31.97
N SER A 194 11.78 -61.14 32.46
CA SER A 194 13.14 -60.89 32.97
C SER A 194 14.27 -61.52 32.16
N VAL A 195 14.17 -62.80 31.78
CA VAL A 195 15.29 -63.57 31.19
C VAL A 195 15.19 -63.67 29.66
N CYS A 196 14.00 -63.93 29.12
CA CYS A 196 13.74 -64.05 27.68
C CYS A 196 12.62 -63.10 27.27
N ARG A 197 12.96 -61.81 27.15
CA ARG A 197 11.97 -60.77 26.78
C ARG A 197 11.38 -61.06 25.40
N ASP A 198 10.10 -61.41 25.38
CA ASP A 198 9.31 -61.56 24.16
C ASP A 198 8.17 -60.55 24.16
N GLU A 199 8.25 -59.57 23.26
CA GLU A 199 7.29 -58.47 23.17
C GLU A 199 5.88 -58.97 22.81
N LYS A 200 5.76 -60.09 22.10
CA LYS A 200 4.44 -60.67 21.77
C LYS A 200 3.76 -61.23 23.01
N VAL A 201 4.51 -61.92 23.85
CA VAL A 201 4.01 -62.47 25.13
C VAL A 201 3.63 -61.33 26.08
N ILE A 202 4.38 -60.23 26.10
CA ILE A 202 4.05 -59.05 26.90
C ILE A 202 2.73 -58.42 26.44
N ASP A 203 2.50 -58.32 25.13
CA ASP A 203 1.26 -57.76 24.59
C ASP A 203 0.05 -58.68 24.83
N ASP A 204 0.22 -59.99 24.68
CA ASP A 204 -0.80 -60.98 25.03
C ASP A 204 -1.18 -60.88 26.52
N VAL A 205 -0.18 -60.77 27.41
CA VAL A 205 -0.40 -60.57 28.85
C VAL A 205 -1.11 -59.25 29.12
N ARG A 206 -0.77 -58.16 28.41
CA ARG A 206 -1.46 -56.87 28.53
C ARG A 206 -2.95 -57.00 28.18
N ASN A 207 -3.27 -57.69 27.09
CA ASN A 207 -4.65 -57.92 26.67
C ASN A 207 -5.42 -58.80 27.66
N CYS A 208 -4.78 -59.85 28.20
CA CYS A 208 -5.38 -60.70 29.22
C CYS A 208 -5.67 -59.93 30.52
N VAL A 209 -4.72 -59.11 30.99
CA VAL A 209 -4.89 -58.27 32.18
C VAL A 209 -6.02 -57.26 31.96
N ALA A 210 -6.07 -56.61 30.79
CA ALA A 210 -7.14 -55.67 30.47
C ALA A 210 -8.52 -56.33 30.46
N ALA A 211 -8.65 -57.50 29.83
CA ALA A 211 -9.90 -58.26 29.81
C ALA A 211 -10.34 -58.72 31.21
N TYR A 212 -9.39 -59.13 32.06
CA TYR A 212 -9.65 -59.51 33.44
C TYR A 212 -10.11 -58.33 34.30
N GLU A 213 -9.41 -57.19 34.21
CA GLU A 213 -9.77 -55.97 34.93
C GLU A 213 -11.15 -55.42 34.50
N ASP A 214 -11.45 -55.47 33.19
CA ASP A 214 -12.75 -55.09 32.66
C ASP A 214 -13.85 -56.03 33.17
N SER A 215 -13.59 -57.34 33.18
CA SER A 215 -14.53 -58.32 33.74
C SER A 215 -14.79 -58.11 35.23
N ILE A 216 -13.76 -57.78 36.03
CA ILE A 216 -13.93 -57.47 37.46
C ILE A 216 -14.79 -56.22 37.64
N ARG A 217 -14.51 -55.17 36.86
CA ARG A 217 -15.27 -53.92 36.93
C ARG A 217 -16.73 -54.15 36.62
N HIS A 218 -16.99 -54.87 35.52
CA HIS A 218 -18.35 -55.16 35.12
C HIS A 218 -19.06 -56.06 36.13
N HIS A 219 -18.35 -57.03 36.72
CA HIS A 219 -18.90 -57.83 37.81
C HIS A 219 -19.29 -56.97 39.02
N HIS A 220 -18.44 -56.02 39.40
CA HIS A 220 -18.73 -55.10 40.50
C HIS A 220 -19.96 -54.22 40.20
N GLU A 221 -20.04 -53.64 39.00
CA GLU A 221 -21.20 -52.87 38.55
C GLU A 221 -22.49 -53.71 38.56
N MET A 222 -22.41 -54.97 38.12
CA MET A 222 -23.56 -55.89 38.14
C MET A 222 -24.01 -56.19 39.56
N VAL A 223 -23.09 -56.36 40.52
CA VAL A 223 -23.41 -56.59 41.93
C VAL A 223 -24.08 -55.35 42.54
N GLU A 224 -23.54 -54.15 42.30
CA GLU A 224 -24.15 -52.91 42.77
C GLU A 224 -25.55 -52.72 42.19
N MET A 225 -25.72 -52.94 40.88
CA MET A 225 -27.03 -52.87 40.23
C MET A 225 -28.01 -53.92 40.74
N ALA A 226 -27.54 -55.14 41.05
CA ALA A 226 -28.37 -56.18 41.64
C ALA A 226 -28.87 -55.78 43.04
N THR A 227 -27.97 -55.31 43.91
CA THR A 227 -28.34 -54.85 45.26
C THR A 227 -29.29 -53.65 45.22
N TYR A 228 -29.07 -52.72 44.30
CA TYR A 228 -29.97 -51.57 44.10
C TYR A 228 -31.37 -52.02 43.67
N LYS A 229 -31.47 -52.89 42.66
CA LYS A 229 -32.76 -53.43 42.18
C LYS A 229 -33.48 -54.23 43.27
N ASP A 230 -32.75 -55.02 44.04
CA ASP A 230 -33.31 -55.79 45.15
C ASP A 230 -33.88 -54.88 46.25
N SER A 231 -33.19 -53.78 46.58
CA SER A 231 -33.67 -52.79 47.54
C SER A 231 -35.00 -52.14 47.12
N ILE A 232 -35.15 -51.83 45.82
CA ILE A 232 -36.39 -51.28 45.26
C ILE A 232 -37.50 -52.32 45.29
N ALA A 233 -37.21 -53.55 44.87
CA ALA A 233 -38.18 -54.63 44.88
C ALA A 233 -38.72 -54.90 46.29
N ASN A 234 -37.83 -54.93 47.29
CA ASN A 234 -38.21 -55.13 48.69
C ASN A 234 -39.10 -53.97 49.21
N LYS A 235 -38.77 -52.72 48.84
CA LYS A 235 -39.61 -51.56 49.20
C LYS A 235 -41.00 -51.64 48.57
N LEU A 236 -41.09 -52.00 47.28
CA LEU A 236 -42.37 -52.18 46.59
C LEU A 236 -43.20 -53.32 47.19
N LEU A 237 -42.56 -54.43 47.54
CA LEU A 237 -43.21 -55.56 48.21
C LEU A 237 -43.75 -55.16 49.59
N GLN A 238 -43.00 -54.37 50.36
CA GLN A 238 -43.46 -53.85 51.64
C GLN A 238 -44.68 -52.93 51.49
N GLU A 239 -44.67 -52.01 50.51
CA GLU A 239 -45.80 -51.14 50.23
C GLU A 239 -47.03 -51.92 49.76
N SER A 240 -46.87 -52.89 48.86
CA SER A 240 -47.96 -53.77 48.43
C SER A 240 -48.60 -54.53 49.61
N ASN A 241 -47.77 -55.11 50.49
CA ASN A 241 -48.24 -55.79 51.70
C ASN A 241 -48.92 -54.86 52.71
N ARG A 242 -48.59 -53.57 52.73
CA ARG A 242 -49.31 -52.56 53.53
C ARG A 242 -50.70 -52.31 52.96
N ILE A 243 -50.81 -52.13 51.64
CA ILE A 243 -52.10 -51.91 50.96
C ILE A 243 -53.03 -53.12 51.15
N ILE A 244 -52.52 -54.34 50.95
CA ILE A 244 -53.31 -55.57 51.13
C ILE A 244 -53.86 -55.68 52.55
N ARG A 245 -53.05 -55.35 53.57
CA ARG A 245 -53.49 -55.34 54.97
C ARG A 245 -54.57 -54.29 55.21
N ALA A 246 -54.39 -53.07 54.72
CA ALA A 246 -55.37 -52.00 54.84
C ALA A 246 -56.72 -52.37 54.20
N MET A 247 -56.71 -53.02 53.03
CA MET A 247 -57.91 -53.52 52.37
C MET A 247 -58.62 -54.62 53.16
N LYS A 248 -57.87 -55.56 53.74
CA LYS A 248 -58.43 -56.64 54.57
C LYS A 248 -59.02 -56.14 55.88
N SER A 249 -58.46 -55.09 56.48
CA SER A 249 -58.98 -54.48 57.71
C SER A 249 -60.17 -53.54 57.51
N SER A 250 -60.46 -53.14 56.27
CA SER A 250 -61.54 -52.21 55.93
C SER A 250 -62.88 -52.89 55.59
N LYS A 251 -62.97 -54.21 55.76
CA LYS A 251 -64.13 -55.04 55.41
C LYS A 251 -64.60 -55.82 56.63
#